data_AF-A0A4R4KZF5-F1
#
_entry.id   AF-A0A4R4KZF5-F1
#
_cell.length_a   1.000
_cell.length_b   1.000
_cell.length_c   1.000
_cell.angle_alpha   90.00
_cell.angle_beta   90.00
_cell.angle_gamma   90.00
#
_symmetry.space_group_name_H-M   'P 1'
#
loop_
_entity.id
_entity.type
_entity.pdbx_description
1 polymer ?
#
loop_
_entity_poly.entity_id
_entity_poly.type
_entity_poly.pdbx_seq_one_letter_code
_entity_poly.pdbx_strand_id
1 'polypeptide(L)'
;MTPSSRRNAPFNGKNAGRRPAVKEFLAAAAAPAAFVFGLVLLAWVMVALPGVIVYTVMWGERAVATVEGCEERAPLRDVEYLDCRGTWRFADGSEGSGHVSGVGRADVGREVQVRAGPFGPYAGGLDRSRHALYPGAFLWATMLPVAGVVSAFYLRARARARWVLAQIGERDGPSMTGRRRWRDARRRTLLRFRASARPPVLAGAGLVEPQEEEAVRRFATRRPFVTARVPGAGAAFFIVRRPGGLAVLDAGGRPTVIVRRVSHSPPRLLLLAPDRTPLGEIATYPGSEDQPGVAFHVVTESGETVADVVARFLRYTVVFTGEPPEHLRHAVLAFAFDALRLTR
;
A
#
# COMPACT_ATOMS: atom_id res chain seq x y z
N MET A 1 -40.64 -20.03 -58.53
CA MET A 1 -41.12 -20.46 -57.19
C MET A 1 -39.91 -21.09 -56.51
N THR A 2 -39.29 -20.59 -55.44
CA THR A 2 -39.68 -19.79 -54.27
C THR A 2 -38.49 -18.90 -53.84
N PRO A 3 -38.71 -17.67 -53.32
CA PRO A 3 -37.63 -16.76 -52.94
C PRO A 3 -37.21 -16.94 -51.47
N SER A 4 -35.90 -17.06 -51.23
CA SER A 4 -35.29 -17.12 -49.89
C SER A 4 -35.21 -15.71 -49.27
N SER A 5 -36.12 -15.44 -48.35
CA SER A 5 -36.22 -14.23 -47.52
C SER A 5 -35.00 -14.04 -46.60
N ARG A 6 -34.10 -13.09 -46.92
CA ARG A 6 -33.13 -12.51 -45.97
C ARG A 6 -33.86 -11.52 -45.05
N ARG A 7 -34.03 -11.86 -43.77
CA ARG A 7 -34.42 -10.90 -42.73
C ARG A 7 -33.18 -10.22 -42.17
N ASN A 8 -33.05 -8.93 -42.46
CA ASN A 8 -32.17 -8.03 -41.73
C ASN A 8 -32.78 -7.74 -40.36
N ALA A 9 -32.05 -8.08 -39.28
CA ALA A 9 -32.38 -7.62 -37.94
C ALA A 9 -31.59 -6.33 -37.63
N PRO A 10 -32.24 -5.27 -37.12
CA PRO A 10 -31.56 -4.06 -36.68
C PRO A 10 -30.92 -4.29 -35.31
N PHE A 11 -29.58 -4.36 -35.24
CA PHE A 11 -28.90 -4.42 -33.95
C PHE A 11 -28.84 -3.01 -33.35
N ASN A 12 -29.85 -2.77 -32.52
CA ASN A 12 -30.14 -1.54 -31.82
C ASN A 12 -29.03 -1.19 -30.81
N GLY A 13 -28.56 0.06 -30.87
CA GLY A 13 -27.55 0.59 -29.98
C GLY A 13 -28.05 0.64 -28.54
N LYS A 14 -27.41 -0.13 -27.66
CA LYS A 14 -27.42 0.16 -26.22
C LYS A 14 -26.00 0.52 -25.80
N ASN A 15 -25.79 1.83 -25.65
CA ASN A 15 -24.71 2.43 -24.88
C ASN A 15 -24.74 1.88 -23.46
N ALA A 16 -24.13 0.71 -23.24
CA ALA A 16 -23.89 0.19 -21.91
C ALA A 16 -22.79 1.05 -21.25
N GLY A 17 -23.19 1.78 -20.21
CA GLY A 17 -22.40 2.75 -19.47
C GLY A 17 -21.01 2.22 -19.11
N ARG A 18 -20.01 2.74 -19.83
CA ARG A 18 -18.60 2.43 -19.59
C ARG A 18 -18.04 3.35 -18.52
N ARG A 19 -18.39 3.11 -17.25
CA ARG A 19 -17.69 3.54 -16.01
C ARG A 19 -18.35 2.79 -14.83
N PRO A 20 -17.61 1.99 -14.04
CA PRO A 20 -16.52 2.53 -13.23
C PRO A 20 -15.32 1.56 -13.01
N ALA A 21 -14.63 1.10 -14.06
CA ALA A 21 -13.37 0.34 -13.89
C ALA A 21 -12.20 1.17 -13.27
N VAL A 22 -12.41 2.48 -13.07
CA VAL A 22 -11.44 3.38 -12.40
C VAL A 22 -11.54 3.29 -10.87
N LYS A 23 -12.71 2.90 -10.30
CA LYS A 23 -12.89 2.80 -8.84
C LYS A 23 -12.13 1.60 -8.25
N GLU A 24 -12.09 0.46 -8.94
CA GLU A 24 -11.38 -0.74 -8.47
C GLU A 24 -9.84 -0.62 -8.52
N PHE A 25 -9.31 0.22 -9.42
CA PHE A 25 -7.86 0.31 -9.63
C PHE A 25 -7.14 1.28 -8.66
N LEU A 26 -7.88 2.21 -8.05
CA LEU A 26 -7.42 3.03 -6.94
C LEU A 26 -7.33 2.21 -5.64
N ALA A 27 -8.21 1.23 -5.45
CA ALA A 27 -8.19 0.31 -4.31
C ALA A 27 -6.90 -0.52 -4.26
N ALA A 28 -6.41 -1.07 -5.38
CA ALA A 28 -5.28 -2.01 -5.37
C ALA A 28 -3.87 -1.41 -5.09
N ALA A 29 -3.71 -0.09 -5.06
CA ALA A 29 -2.43 0.56 -4.71
C ALA A 29 -2.52 1.46 -3.48
N ALA A 30 -3.73 1.93 -3.15
CA ALA A 30 -4.01 2.50 -1.84
C ALA A 30 -4.18 1.41 -0.78
N ALA A 31 -4.53 0.17 -1.13
CA ALA A 31 -4.83 -0.91 -0.19
C ALA A 31 -3.79 -1.08 0.93
N PRO A 32 -2.47 -1.10 0.70
CA PRO A 32 -1.53 -1.27 1.81
C PRO A 32 -1.44 -0.03 2.70
N ALA A 33 -1.46 1.17 2.11
CA ALA A 33 -1.36 2.42 2.87
C ALA A 33 -2.68 2.75 3.60
N ALA A 34 -3.82 2.48 2.98
CA ALA A 34 -5.15 2.60 3.57
C ALA A 34 -5.41 1.50 4.59
N PHE A 35 -4.85 0.30 4.42
CA PHE A 35 -4.87 -0.77 5.41
C PHE A 35 -4.01 -0.41 6.61
N VAL A 36 -2.77 0.06 6.41
CA VAL A 36 -1.91 0.55 7.51
C VAL A 36 -2.56 1.75 8.19
N PHE A 37 -3.06 2.72 7.45
CA PHE A 37 -3.79 3.87 8.02
C PHE A 37 -5.05 3.42 8.75
N GLY A 38 -5.80 2.46 8.21
CA GLY A 38 -6.96 1.87 8.84
C GLY A 38 -6.62 1.13 10.13
N LEU A 39 -5.51 0.38 10.16
CA LEU A 39 -4.99 -0.26 11.37
C LEU A 39 -4.52 0.76 12.40
N VAL A 40 -3.84 1.82 11.99
CA VAL A 40 -3.41 2.91 12.87
C VAL A 40 -4.61 3.66 13.43
N LEU A 41 -5.61 3.97 12.61
CA LEU A 41 -6.85 4.62 13.04
C LEU A 41 -7.65 3.71 13.98
N LEU A 42 -7.79 2.42 13.63
CA LEU A 42 -8.45 1.43 14.48
C LEU A 42 -7.71 1.29 15.82
N ALA A 43 -6.38 1.18 15.79
CA ALA A 43 -5.57 1.18 17.00
C ALA A 43 -5.77 2.47 17.80
N TRP A 44 -5.78 3.63 17.16
CA TRP A 44 -6.03 4.92 17.82
C TRP A 44 -7.42 4.97 18.49
N VAL A 45 -8.48 4.50 17.82
CA VAL A 45 -9.83 4.43 18.41
C VAL A 45 -9.88 3.45 19.58
N MET A 46 -9.27 2.26 19.41
CA MET A 46 -9.16 1.25 20.47
C MET A 46 -8.32 1.72 21.65
N VAL A 47 -7.46 2.72 21.43
CA VAL A 47 -6.59 3.34 22.44
C VAL A 47 -7.26 4.53 23.12
N ALA A 48 -7.97 5.37 22.37
CA ALA A 48 -8.55 6.60 22.88
C ALA A 48 -9.59 6.30 23.96
N LEU A 49 -10.47 5.31 23.72
CA LEU A 49 -11.55 4.96 24.62
C LEU A 49 -11.10 4.50 26.02
N PRO A 50 -10.19 3.51 26.17
CA PRO A 50 -9.63 3.18 27.48
C PRO A 50 -8.82 4.34 28.06
N GLY A 51 -8.14 5.12 27.23
CA GLY A 51 -7.43 6.34 27.67
C GLY A 51 -8.35 7.35 28.35
N VAL A 52 -9.55 7.60 27.81
CA VAL A 52 -10.55 8.48 28.44
C VAL A 52 -11.07 7.90 29.75
N ILE A 53 -11.25 6.58 29.84
CA ILE A 53 -11.67 5.92 31.09
C ILE A 53 -10.60 6.11 32.16
N VAL A 54 -9.33 5.83 31.86
CA VAL A 54 -8.21 6.05 32.79
C VAL A 54 -8.12 7.50 33.22
N TYR A 55 -8.25 8.43 32.26
CA TYR A 55 -8.24 9.86 32.54
C TYR A 55 -9.37 10.24 33.50
N THR A 56 -10.59 9.76 33.25
CA THR A 56 -11.75 10.04 34.11
C THR A 56 -11.57 9.49 35.52
N VAL A 57 -11.04 8.27 35.66
CA VAL A 57 -10.80 7.67 36.98
C VAL A 57 -9.71 8.40 37.78
N MET A 58 -8.69 8.94 37.12
CA MET A 58 -7.55 9.57 37.78
C MET A 58 -7.76 11.08 38.02
N TRP A 59 -8.24 11.78 36.99
CA TRP A 59 -8.35 13.25 36.94
C TRP A 59 -9.79 13.76 36.80
N GLY A 60 -10.78 12.88 36.69
CA GLY A 60 -12.19 13.29 36.61
C GLY A 60 -12.61 14.03 37.87
N GLU A 61 -13.51 15.00 37.69
CA GLU A 61 -14.03 15.83 38.77
C GLU A 61 -14.85 14.96 39.73
N ARG A 62 -14.62 15.13 41.04
CA ARG A 62 -15.30 14.32 42.06
C ARG A 62 -16.74 14.79 42.19
N ALA A 63 -17.67 13.85 42.15
CA ALA A 63 -19.07 14.08 42.39
C ALA A 63 -19.67 12.94 43.22
N VAL A 64 -20.82 13.20 43.83
CA VAL A 64 -21.63 12.18 44.50
C VAL A 64 -22.83 11.91 43.63
N ALA A 65 -23.02 10.68 43.18
CA ALA A 65 -24.16 10.27 42.37
C ALA A 65 -25.18 9.48 43.18
N THR A 66 -26.45 9.75 42.97
CA THR A 66 -27.58 8.97 43.50
C THR A 66 -28.15 8.15 42.36
N VAL A 67 -28.08 6.82 42.46
CA VAL A 67 -28.58 5.92 41.40
C VAL A 67 -30.09 5.75 41.57
N GLU A 68 -30.86 6.17 40.57
CA GLU A 68 -32.33 6.15 40.62
C GLU A 68 -32.89 4.80 40.16
N GLY A 69 -32.26 4.17 39.18
CA GLY A 69 -32.69 2.87 38.67
C GLY A 69 -31.71 2.28 37.67
N CYS A 70 -31.76 0.96 37.50
CA CYS A 70 -30.96 0.22 36.53
C CYS A 70 -31.88 -0.66 35.68
N GLU A 71 -31.92 -0.39 34.39
CA GLU A 71 -32.67 -1.20 33.43
C GLU A 71 -31.74 -2.23 32.78
N GLU A 72 -32.21 -3.47 32.66
CA GLU A 72 -31.48 -4.50 31.91
C GLU A 72 -31.72 -4.28 30.42
N ARG A 73 -30.65 -4.03 29.66
CA ARG A 73 -30.75 -4.05 28.20
C ARG A 73 -30.72 -5.49 27.71
N ALA A 74 -31.52 -5.77 26.68
CA ALA A 74 -31.54 -7.07 26.02
C ALA A 74 -30.11 -7.54 25.72
N PRO A 75 -29.71 -8.74 26.18
CA PRO A 75 -28.32 -9.17 26.13
C PRO A 75 -27.86 -9.32 24.69
N LEU A 76 -26.75 -8.65 24.35
CA LEU A 76 -26.00 -8.91 23.13
C LEU A 76 -24.88 -9.90 23.51
N ARG A 77 -25.18 -11.21 23.51
CA ARG A 77 -24.25 -12.34 23.79
C ARG A 77 -23.72 -12.41 25.24
N ASP A 78 -24.50 -13.02 26.14
CA ASP A 78 -24.08 -13.51 27.48
C ASP A 78 -23.44 -12.51 28.45
N VAL A 79 -23.46 -11.20 28.13
CA VAL A 79 -23.01 -10.13 29.01
C VAL A 79 -24.23 -9.31 29.43
N GLU A 80 -24.53 -9.30 30.74
CA GLU A 80 -25.60 -8.49 31.32
C GLU A 80 -25.18 -7.01 31.26
N TYR A 81 -25.79 -6.23 30.37
CA TYR A 81 -25.57 -4.79 30.26
C TYR A 81 -26.66 -4.05 31.04
N LEU A 82 -26.30 -3.53 32.20
CA LEU A 82 -27.17 -2.66 33.00
C LEU A 82 -27.01 -1.21 32.56
N ASP A 83 -28.12 -0.58 32.16
CA ASP A 83 -28.19 0.87 31.95
C ASP A 83 -28.73 1.53 33.22
N CYS A 84 -27.82 2.02 34.05
CA CYS A 84 -28.18 2.71 35.29
C CYS A 84 -28.25 4.22 35.06
N ARG A 85 -29.34 4.84 35.53
CA ARG A 85 -29.55 6.29 35.50
C ARG A 85 -29.58 6.87 36.91
N GLY A 86 -29.19 8.13 37.01
CA GLY A 86 -29.21 8.86 38.27
C GLY A 86 -28.87 10.32 38.11
N THR A 87 -28.82 11.00 39.24
CA THR A 87 -28.39 12.39 39.40
C THR A 87 -27.04 12.42 40.10
N TRP A 88 -26.22 13.44 39.86
CA TRP A 88 -24.97 13.64 40.58
C TRP A 88 -24.73 15.11 40.90
N ARG A 89 -24.05 15.35 42.00
CA ARG A 89 -23.72 16.68 42.49
C ARG A 89 -22.22 16.85 42.66
N PHE A 90 -21.69 17.93 42.10
CA PHE A 90 -20.30 18.32 42.18
C PHE A 90 -20.02 19.11 43.47
N ALA A 91 -18.73 19.33 43.76
CA ALA A 91 -18.31 20.06 44.95
C ALA A 91 -18.72 21.54 44.94
N ASP A 92 -18.87 22.13 43.75
CA ASP A 92 -19.34 23.51 43.57
C ASP A 92 -20.87 23.66 43.70
N GLY A 93 -21.58 22.54 43.95
CA GLY A 93 -23.03 22.50 44.06
C GLY A 93 -23.76 22.39 42.71
N SER A 94 -23.03 22.35 41.59
CA SER A 94 -23.64 22.05 40.29
C SER A 94 -24.15 20.62 40.24
N GLU A 95 -25.24 20.41 39.51
CA GLU A 95 -25.92 19.12 39.41
C GLU A 95 -26.00 18.67 37.96
N GLY A 96 -25.92 17.35 37.76
CA GLY A 96 -26.13 16.70 36.47
C GLY A 96 -27.05 15.48 36.62
N SER A 97 -27.60 15.02 35.50
CA SER A 97 -28.43 13.81 35.44
C SER A 97 -28.15 13.03 34.16
N GLY A 98 -28.35 11.71 34.19
CA GLY A 98 -28.12 10.84 33.05
C GLY A 98 -27.61 9.45 33.42
N HIS A 99 -26.88 8.83 32.49
CA HIS A 99 -26.29 7.51 32.68
C HIS A 99 -25.12 7.57 33.67
N VAL A 100 -25.10 6.63 34.61
CA VAL A 100 -24.00 6.44 35.58
C VAL A 100 -23.32 5.11 35.27
N SER A 101 -22.07 5.16 34.84
CA SER A 101 -21.30 3.97 34.50
C SER A 101 -20.66 3.34 35.74
N GLY A 102 -20.47 2.03 35.73
CA GLY A 102 -19.73 1.31 36.79
C GLY A 102 -20.49 1.10 38.09
N VAL A 103 -21.79 1.40 38.14
CA VAL A 103 -22.72 1.04 39.22
C VAL A 103 -23.53 -0.21 38.87
N GLY A 104 -24.13 -0.86 39.86
CA GLY A 104 -25.01 -2.01 39.66
C GLY A 104 -26.34 -1.88 40.40
N ARG A 105 -27.20 -2.89 40.27
CA ARG A 105 -28.52 -2.94 40.95
C ARG A 105 -28.43 -2.75 42.47
N ALA A 106 -27.33 -3.18 43.09
CA ALA A 106 -27.10 -3.03 44.53
C ALA A 106 -26.83 -1.58 44.98
N ASP A 107 -26.58 -0.67 44.04
CA ASP A 107 -26.30 0.74 44.29
C ASP A 107 -27.57 1.61 44.12
N VAL A 108 -28.70 1.05 43.69
CA VAL A 108 -29.97 1.77 43.51
C VAL A 108 -30.47 2.33 44.83
N GLY A 109 -30.83 3.61 44.84
CA GLY A 109 -31.24 4.37 46.01
C GLY A 109 -30.09 4.77 46.94
N ARG A 110 -28.83 4.54 46.56
CA ARG A 110 -27.65 4.89 47.36
C ARG A 110 -26.85 6.01 46.71
N GLU A 111 -26.22 6.80 47.57
CA GLU A 111 -25.18 7.73 47.15
C GLU A 111 -23.86 6.99 46.95
N VAL A 112 -23.25 7.17 45.78
CA VAL A 112 -21.97 6.58 45.39
C VAL A 112 -20.99 7.66 44.96
N GLN A 113 -19.74 7.51 45.37
CA GLN A 113 -18.66 8.40 44.94
C GLN A 113 -18.31 8.10 43.48
N VAL A 114 -18.38 9.12 42.63
CA VAL A 114 -18.09 9.02 41.20
C VAL A 114 -17.06 10.05 40.78
N ARG A 115 -16.48 9.82 39.60
CA ARG A 115 -15.70 10.83 38.90
C ARG A 115 -16.33 11.11 37.54
N ALA A 116 -16.63 12.37 37.28
CA ALA A 116 -17.18 12.80 36.01
C ALA A 116 -16.06 13.12 35.02
N GLY A 117 -16.20 12.60 33.80
CA GLY A 117 -15.35 12.91 32.67
C GLY A 117 -16.16 13.20 31.41
N PRO A 118 -15.51 13.29 30.24
CA PRO A 118 -16.17 13.62 28.97
C PRO A 118 -17.31 12.67 28.56
N PHE A 119 -17.35 11.46 29.11
CA PHE A 119 -18.39 10.46 28.84
C PHE A 119 -19.39 10.27 30.01
N GLY A 120 -19.38 11.19 30.99
CA GLY A 120 -20.27 11.15 32.14
C GLY A 120 -19.60 10.63 33.42
N PRO A 121 -20.40 10.45 34.49
CA PRO A 121 -19.92 9.96 35.78
C PRO A 121 -19.61 8.46 35.73
N TYR A 122 -18.43 8.12 36.25
CA TYR A 122 -17.98 6.75 36.40
C TYR A 122 -17.79 6.41 37.88
N ALA A 123 -18.49 5.38 38.34
CA ALA A 123 -18.38 4.82 39.68
C ALA A 123 -17.41 3.62 39.68
N GLY A 124 -16.59 3.56 40.73
CA GLY A 124 -15.61 2.48 40.90
C GLY A 124 -14.21 2.84 40.43
N GLY A 125 -13.21 2.37 41.17
CA GLY A 125 -11.81 2.52 40.81
C GLY A 125 -11.41 1.64 39.62
N LEU A 126 -10.11 1.65 39.30
CA LEU A 126 -9.53 0.89 38.19
C LEU A 126 -9.90 -0.60 38.19
N ASP A 127 -10.18 -1.17 39.36
CA ASP A 127 -10.52 -2.58 39.57
C ASP A 127 -11.83 -3.00 38.88
N ARG A 128 -12.87 -2.13 38.86
CA ARG A 128 -14.13 -2.41 38.12
C ARG A 128 -13.93 -2.31 36.60
N SER A 129 -12.97 -1.50 36.15
CA SER A 129 -12.62 -1.32 34.72
C SER A 129 -11.58 -2.31 34.17
N ARG A 130 -11.14 -3.30 34.97
CA ARG A 130 -10.06 -4.22 34.58
C ARG A 130 -10.30 -4.94 33.25
N HIS A 131 -11.55 -5.24 32.92
CA HIS A 131 -11.95 -5.88 31.66
C HIS A 131 -11.75 -5.00 30.42
N ALA A 132 -11.76 -3.67 30.57
CA ALA A 132 -11.45 -2.72 29.48
C ALA A 132 -9.96 -2.34 29.47
N LEU A 133 -9.36 -2.22 30.65
CA LEU A 133 -7.96 -1.84 30.84
C LEU A 133 -6.98 -2.90 30.35
N TYR A 134 -7.14 -4.18 30.74
CA TYR A 134 -6.16 -5.21 30.41
C TYR A 134 -6.04 -5.47 28.89
N PRO A 135 -7.14 -5.61 28.12
CA PRO A 135 -7.01 -5.78 26.67
C PRO A 135 -6.40 -4.55 26.00
N GLY A 136 -6.77 -3.35 26.45
CA GLY A 136 -6.18 -2.10 25.96
C GLY A 136 -4.67 -2.05 26.22
N ALA A 137 -4.25 -2.30 27.46
CA ALA A 137 -2.84 -2.31 27.85
C ALA A 137 -2.03 -3.40 27.11
N PHE A 138 -2.60 -4.58 26.91
CA PHE A 138 -1.95 -5.66 26.15
C PHE A 138 -1.80 -5.28 24.67
N LEU A 139 -2.83 -4.66 24.07
CA LEU A 139 -2.75 -4.13 22.71
C LEU A 139 -1.67 -3.03 22.59
N TRP A 140 -1.57 -2.13 23.57
CA TRP A 140 -0.50 -1.14 23.64
C TRP A 140 0.90 -1.77 23.70
N ALA A 141 1.08 -2.72 24.62
CA ALA A 141 2.35 -3.40 24.85
C ALA A 141 2.84 -4.15 23.59
N THR A 142 1.92 -4.60 22.73
CA THR A 142 2.24 -5.32 21.49
C THR A 142 2.37 -4.39 20.28
N MET A 143 1.49 -3.40 20.12
CA MET A 143 1.46 -2.54 18.94
C MET A 143 2.57 -1.48 18.93
N LEU A 144 2.94 -0.92 20.09
CA LEU A 144 3.99 0.10 20.15
C LEU A 144 5.36 -0.41 19.67
N PRO A 145 5.86 -1.58 20.11
CA PRO A 145 7.11 -2.13 19.60
C PRO A 145 7.05 -2.40 18.10
N VAL A 146 5.95 -2.98 17.60
CA VAL A 146 5.77 -3.25 16.17
C VAL A 146 5.80 -1.96 15.35
N ALA A 147 5.04 -0.94 15.77
CA ALA A 147 5.02 0.36 15.12
C ALA A 147 6.40 1.05 15.17
N GLY A 148 7.11 0.97 16.30
CA GLY A 148 8.47 1.49 16.47
C GLY A 148 9.46 0.81 15.52
N VAL A 149 9.43 -0.52 15.45
CA VAL A 149 10.28 -1.32 14.54
C VAL A 149 10.00 -0.98 13.08
N VAL A 150 8.72 -0.99 12.65
CA VAL A 150 8.33 -0.64 11.28
C VAL A 150 8.76 0.79 10.92
N SER A 151 8.57 1.73 11.84
CA SER A 151 8.99 3.13 11.66
C SER A 151 10.50 3.25 11.55
N ALA A 152 11.27 2.54 12.39
CA ALA A 152 12.72 2.53 12.34
C ALA A 152 13.24 1.98 10.99
N PHE A 153 12.68 0.85 10.50
CA PHE A 153 13.02 0.32 9.18
C PHE A 153 12.67 1.30 8.06
N TYR A 154 11.50 1.94 8.12
CA TYR A 154 11.08 2.94 7.14
C TYR A 154 12.02 4.15 7.12
N LEU A 155 12.36 4.70 8.29
CA LEU A 155 13.25 5.85 8.41
C LEU A 155 14.67 5.52 7.94
N ARG A 156 15.19 4.32 8.28
CA ARG A 156 16.48 3.83 7.80
C ARG A 156 16.50 3.68 6.27
N ALA A 157 15.50 3.02 5.70
CA ALA A 157 15.38 2.88 4.24
C ALA A 157 15.31 4.26 3.55
N ARG A 158 14.60 5.22 4.14
CA ARG A 158 14.51 6.60 3.62
C ARG A 158 15.81 7.38 3.76
N ALA A 159 16.51 7.25 4.89
CA ALA A 159 17.81 7.86 5.11
C ALA A 159 18.83 7.31 4.10
N ARG A 160 18.81 5.99 3.90
CA ARG A 160 19.67 5.31 2.94
C ARG A 160 19.38 5.73 1.50
N ALA A 161 18.11 5.73 1.09
CA ALA A 161 17.73 6.20 -0.23
C ALA A 161 18.16 7.67 -0.48
N ARG A 162 18.11 8.53 0.55
CA ARG A 162 18.63 9.91 0.46
C ARG A 162 20.15 9.93 0.33
N TRP A 163 20.86 9.13 1.11
CA TRP A 163 22.31 9.03 1.03
C TRP A 163 22.78 8.54 -0.35
N VAL A 164 22.16 7.47 -0.87
CA VAL A 164 22.47 6.96 -2.22
C VAL A 164 22.15 8.02 -3.28
N LEU A 165 21.00 8.69 -3.19
CA LEU A 165 20.67 9.77 -4.13
C LEU A 165 21.58 10.99 -4.00
N ALA A 166 22.15 11.26 -2.83
CA ALA A 166 23.13 12.33 -2.64
C ALA A 166 24.46 11.97 -3.33
N GLN A 167 24.89 10.71 -3.23
CA GLN A 167 26.08 10.22 -3.96
C GLN A 167 25.87 10.20 -5.48
N ILE A 168 24.67 9.81 -5.93
CA ILE A 168 24.35 9.80 -7.36
C ILE A 168 24.17 11.22 -7.89
N GLY A 169 23.59 12.13 -7.08
CA GLY A 169 23.23 13.50 -7.47
C GLY A 169 24.41 14.41 -7.80
N GLU A 170 25.64 14.00 -7.52
CA GLU A 170 26.86 14.61 -8.08
C GLU A 170 27.03 14.31 -9.59
N ARG A 171 26.33 13.32 -10.13
CA ARG A 171 26.30 12.99 -11.56
C ARG A 171 25.09 13.70 -12.18
N ASP A 172 25.30 14.73 -12.99
CA ASP A 172 24.31 15.68 -13.57
C ASP A 172 23.22 15.07 -14.51
N GLY A 173 22.73 13.87 -14.23
CA GLY A 173 21.80 13.12 -15.06
C GLY A 173 20.31 13.52 -14.89
N PRO A 174 19.49 13.36 -15.94
CA PRO A 174 18.05 13.56 -15.81
C PRO A 174 17.44 12.52 -14.86
N SER A 175 16.80 12.99 -13.79
CA SER A 175 16.11 12.13 -12.83
C SER A 175 14.61 12.01 -13.12
N MET A 176 14.09 10.79 -12.99
CA MET A 176 12.66 10.51 -13.06
C MET A 176 12.21 9.80 -11.80
N THR A 177 11.07 10.22 -11.24
CA THR A 177 10.50 9.59 -10.04
C THR A 177 9.09 9.09 -10.31
N GLY A 178 8.79 7.85 -9.93
CA GLY A 178 7.47 7.30 -10.17
C GLY A 178 7.20 5.91 -9.60
N ARG A 179 5.98 5.44 -9.86
CA ARG A 179 5.59 4.03 -9.78
C ARG A 179 4.71 3.72 -10.97
N ARG A 180 3.47 4.22 -10.96
CA ARG A 180 2.54 4.14 -12.11
C ARG A 180 2.57 5.39 -13.00
N ARG A 181 3.01 6.52 -12.46
CA ARG A 181 3.23 7.77 -13.19
C ARG A 181 4.65 8.19 -12.90
N TRP A 182 5.45 8.32 -13.95
CA TRP A 182 6.83 8.76 -13.87
C TRP A 182 6.89 10.21 -14.26
N ARG A 183 7.60 10.99 -13.44
CA ARG A 183 7.69 12.44 -13.56
C ARG A 183 9.14 12.88 -13.57
N ASP A 184 9.41 13.94 -14.33
CA ASP A 184 10.70 14.64 -14.27
C ASP A 184 10.84 15.44 -12.96
N ALA A 185 12.00 16.07 -12.77
CA ALA A 185 12.27 16.97 -11.64
C ALA A 185 11.26 18.15 -11.55
N ARG A 186 10.72 18.60 -12.69
CA ARG A 186 9.69 19.65 -12.79
C ARG A 186 8.27 19.12 -12.54
N ARG A 187 8.12 17.87 -12.09
CA ARG A 187 6.85 17.18 -11.83
C ARG A 187 5.96 16.95 -13.07
N ARG A 188 6.47 17.17 -14.30
CA ARG A 188 5.77 16.87 -15.54
C ARG A 188 5.72 15.35 -15.73
N THR A 189 4.56 14.83 -16.09
CA THR A 189 4.40 13.38 -16.28
C THR A 189 4.98 12.97 -17.64
N LEU A 190 6.02 12.14 -17.62
CA LEU A 190 6.67 11.63 -18.83
C LEU A 190 6.05 10.31 -19.27
N LEU A 191 5.78 9.41 -18.31
CA LEU A 191 5.19 8.10 -18.60
C LEU A 191 4.07 7.75 -17.64
N ARG A 192 3.07 7.04 -18.15
CA ARG A 192 1.98 6.42 -17.39
C ARG A 192 1.91 4.94 -17.70
N PHE A 193 2.09 4.13 -16.66
CA PHE A 193 1.97 2.68 -16.74
C PHE A 193 0.53 2.27 -16.49
N ARG A 194 -0.02 1.49 -17.40
CA ARG A 194 -1.36 0.90 -17.27
C ARG A 194 -1.30 -0.57 -17.64
N ALA A 195 -2.06 -1.37 -16.90
CA ALA A 195 -2.25 -2.74 -17.30
C ALA A 195 -2.99 -2.78 -18.65
N SER A 196 -2.55 -3.65 -19.54
CA SER A 196 -3.01 -3.73 -20.93
C SER A 196 -3.45 -5.15 -21.27
N ALA A 197 -4.31 -5.26 -22.27
CA ALA A 197 -4.83 -6.55 -22.73
C ALA A 197 -3.80 -7.29 -23.60
N ARG A 198 -3.06 -6.59 -24.49
CA ARG A 198 -1.94 -7.10 -25.31
C ARG A 198 -1.33 -5.97 -26.16
N PRO A 199 -0.05 -6.07 -26.57
CA PRO A 199 0.49 -5.25 -27.67
C PRO A 199 -0.22 -5.55 -29.00
N PRO A 200 -0.24 -4.61 -29.96
CA PRO A 200 -0.96 -4.75 -31.23
C PRO A 200 -0.42 -5.90 -32.10
N VAL A 201 0.87 -6.17 -32.04
CA VAL A 201 1.50 -7.32 -32.69
C VAL A 201 2.42 -7.99 -31.66
N LEU A 202 2.10 -9.22 -31.27
CA LEU A 202 3.10 -10.12 -30.67
C LEU A 202 3.82 -10.77 -31.84
N ALA A 203 4.84 -10.08 -32.37
CA ALA A 203 5.68 -10.69 -33.38
C ALA A 203 6.35 -11.90 -32.72
N GLY A 204 6.22 -13.07 -33.34
CA GLY A 204 6.65 -14.39 -32.86
C GLY A 204 8.16 -14.54 -32.74
N ALA A 205 8.81 -13.61 -32.05
CA ALA A 205 10.11 -13.85 -31.48
C ALA A 205 9.95 -15.05 -30.54
N GLY A 206 10.77 -16.09 -30.71
CA GLY A 206 10.87 -17.29 -29.87
C GLY A 206 11.28 -16.99 -28.43
N LEU A 207 10.62 -16.00 -27.83
CA LEU A 207 10.78 -15.46 -26.49
C LEU A 207 10.17 -16.39 -25.46
N VAL A 208 9.35 -17.35 -25.87
CA VAL A 208 8.67 -18.25 -24.97
C VAL A 208 9.05 -19.65 -25.40
N GLU A 209 9.92 -20.30 -24.64
CA GLU A 209 10.10 -21.73 -24.83
C GLU A 209 8.76 -22.43 -24.59
N PRO A 210 8.45 -23.55 -25.28
CA PRO A 210 7.16 -24.23 -25.15
C PRO A 210 6.77 -24.50 -23.68
N GLN A 211 7.74 -24.83 -22.83
CA GLN A 211 7.56 -24.99 -21.38
C GLN A 211 7.20 -23.68 -20.64
N GLU A 212 7.78 -22.54 -21.06
CA GLU A 212 7.43 -21.23 -20.51
C GLU A 212 6.05 -20.77 -20.97
N GLU A 213 5.58 -21.19 -22.15
CA GLU A 213 4.26 -20.80 -22.65
C GLU A 213 3.17 -21.39 -21.76
N GLU A 214 3.38 -22.61 -21.29
CA GLU A 214 2.51 -23.27 -20.35
C GLU A 214 2.58 -22.65 -18.94
N ALA A 215 3.77 -22.25 -18.48
CA ALA A 215 3.93 -21.51 -17.23
C ALA A 215 3.26 -20.12 -17.31
N VAL A 216 3.44 -19.39 -18.42
CA VAL A 216 2.78 -18.10 -18.66
C VAL A 216 1.26 -18.27 -18.69
N ARG A 217 0.73 -19.38 -19.25
CA ARG A 217 -0.70 -19.72 -19.19
C ARG A 217 -1.17 -20.01 -17.75
N ARG A 218 -0.37 -20.71 -16.93
CA ARG A 218 -0.71 -21.01 -15.52
C ARG A 218 -0.66 -19.78 -14.61
N PHE A 219 0.25 -18.84 -14.86
CA PHE A 219 0.31 -17.54 -14.16
C PHE A 219 -0.56 -16.44 -14.80
N ALA A 220 -1.30 -16.76 -15.87
CA ALA A 220 -2.07 -15.81 -16.69
C ALA A 220 -3.32 -15.22 -16.01
N THR A 221 -3.60 -15.53 -14.75
CA THR A 221 -4.73 -14.91 -14.05
C THR A 221 -4.31 -13.54 -13.51
N ARG A 222 -4.25 -12.53 -14.41
CA ARG A 222 -5.07 -11.30 -14.34
C ARG A 222 -4.56 -10.08 -15.14
N ARG A 223 -3.33 -10.07 -15.70
CA ARG A 223 -2.82 -9.10 -16.73
C ARG A 223 -1.28 -9.23 -16.91
N PRO A 224 -0.79 -10.01 -17.89
CA PRO A 224 0.65 -10.18 -18.12
C PRO A 224 1.34 -8.97 -18.78
N PHE A 225 0.55 -8.07 -19.37
CA PHE A 225 1.04 -6.91 -20.10
C PHE A 225 0.82 -5.61 -19.33
N VAL A 226 1.85 -4.76 -19.34
CA VAL A 226 1.77 -3.37 -18.89
C VAL A 226 2.25 -2.48 -20.03
N THR A 227 1.49 -1.45 -20.36
CA THR A 227 1.89 -0.45 -21.35
C THR A 227 2.38 0.80 -20.64
N ALA A 228 3.56 1.27 -21.02
CA ALA A 228 4.04 2.60 -20.72
C ALA A 228 3.56 3.56 -21.80
N ARG A 229 2.88 4.65 -21.41
CA ARG A 229 2.32 5.63 -22.36
C ARG A 229 2.85 7.02 -22.08
N VAL A 230 3.27 7.71 -23.14
CA VAL A 230 3.57 9.15 -23.10
C VAL A 230 2.22 9.89 -23.14
N PRO A 231 1.97 10.88 -22.26
CA PRO A 231 0.77 11.71 -22.36
C PRO A 231 0.69 12.39 -23.73
N GLY A 232 -0.35 12.08 -24.51
CA GLY A 232 -0.58 12.67 -25.83
C GLY A 232 0.04 11.93 -27.03
N ALA A 233 1.08 11.12 -26.84
CA ALA A 233 1.84 10.51 -27.94
C ALA A 233 1.69 8.97 -28.07
N GLY A 234 0.79 8.34 -27.32
CA GLY A 234 0.50 6.91 -27.46
C GLY A 234 1.33 6.01 -26.53
N ALA A 235 1.59 4.77 -26.98
CA ALA A 235 2.41 3.80 -26.23
C ALA A 235 3.89 4.04 -26.54
N ALA A 236 4.73 4.11 -25.51
CA ALA A 236 6.19 4.15 -25.67
C ALA A 236 6.76 2.73 -25.81
N PHE A 237 6.35 1.85 -24.89
CA PHE A 237 6.79 0.46 -24.84
C PHE A 237 5.80 -0.39 -24.03
N PHE A 238 5.94 -1.70 -24.14
CA PHE A 238 5.19 -2.67 -23.36
C PHE A 238 6.15 -3.51 -22.50
N ILE A 239 5.65 -3.93 -21.35
CA ILE A 239 6.32 -4.86 -20.45
C ILE A 239 5.52 -6.15 -20.45
N VAL A 240 6.21 -7.25 -20.73
CA VAL A 240 5.69 -8.61 -20.60
C VAL A 240 6.32 -9.24 -19.39
N ARG A 241 5.51 -9.57 -18.38
CA ARG A 241 6.02 -10.25 -17.18
C ARG A 241 6.23 -11.72 -17.47
N ARG A 242 7.39 -12.25 -17.07
CA ARG A 242 7.77 -13.66 -17.23
C ARG A 242 8.13 -14.29 -15.88
N PRO A 243 8.13 -15.63 -15.79
CA PRO A 243 8.83 -16.33 -14.70
C PRO A 243 10.30 -15.89 -14.68
N GLY A 244 10.82 -15.52 -13.51
CA GLY A 244 12.22 -15.11 -13.37
C GLY A 244 12.61 -13.81 -14.08
N GLY A 245 11.68 -13.01 -14.63
CA GLY A 245 12.09 -11.81 -15.39
C GLY A 245 10.97 -10.99 -16.03
N LEU A 246 11.34 -10.19 -17.02
CA LEU A 246 10.43 -9.47 -17.89
C LEU A 246 11.03 -9.32 -19.30
N ALA A 247 10.19 -9.04 -20.29
CA ALA A 247 10.62 -8.57 -21.60
C ALA A 247 10.04 -7.19 -21.87
N VAL A 248 10.82 -6.36 -22.54
CA VAL A 248 10.42 -5.04 -23.01
C VAL A 248 10.21 -5.12 -24.51
N LEU A 249 9.05 -4.65 -24.95
CA LEU A 249 8.68 -4.54 -26.35
C LEU A 249 8.59 -3.06 -26.71
N ASP A 250 8.99 -2.68 -27.90
CA ASP A 250 8.78 -1.33 -28.44
C ASP A 250 7.28 -0.99 -28.61
N ALA A 251 6.98 0.22 -29.09
CA ALA A 251 5.60 0.66 -29.34
C ALA A 251 4.86 -0.22 -30.38
N GLY A 252 5.59 -0.89 -31.28
CA GLY A 252 5.06 -1.82 -32.28
C GLY A 252 4.83 -3.23 -31.75
N GLY A 253 5.35 -3.55 -30.56
CA GLY A 253 5.28 -4.87 -29.94
C GLY A 253 6.45 -5.80 -30.28
N ARG A 254 7.53 -5.29 -30.88
CA ARG A 254 8.75 -6.07 -31.13
C ARG A 254 9.63 -6.08 -29.89
N PRO A 255 10.24 -7.22 -29.51
CA PRO A 255 11.14 -7.26 -28.37
C PRO A 255 12.39 -6.41 -28.61
N THR A 256 12.78 -5.68 -27.58
CA THR A 256 14.00 -4.86 -27.58
C THR A 256 14.98 -5.31 -26.51
N VAL A 257 14.50 -5.68 -25.31
CA VAL A 257 15.34 -6.17 -24.21
C VAL A 257 14.61 -7.26 -23.42
N ILE A 258 15.34 -8.29 -23.01
CA ILE A 258 14.91 -9.32 -22.07
C ILE A 258 15.68 -9.11 -20.76
N VAL A 259 14.97 -9.02 -19.65
CA VAL A 259 15.55 -8.93 -18.31
C VAL A 259 15.35 -10.25 -17.60
N ARG A 260 16.44 -10.95 -17.29
CA ARG A 260 16.43 -12.28 -16.68
C ARG A 260 17.12 -12.26 -15.32
N ARG A 261 16.43 -12.73 -14.27
CA ARG A 261 17.01 -12.92 -12.93
C ARG A 261 18.02 -14.06 -12.97
N VAL A 262 19.20 -13.82 -12.41
CA VAL A 262 20.28 -14.80 -12.25
C VAL A 262 20.42 -15.22 -10.79
N SER A 263 20.32 -14.28 -9.85
CA SER A 263 20.35 -14.55 -8.41
C SER A 263 19.20 -13.86 -7.69
N HIS A 264 18.74 -14.47 -6.59
CA HIS A 264 17.68 -13.94 -5.72
C HIS A 264 18.23 -13.07 -4.59
N SER A 265 19.37 -13.45 -4.01
CA SER A 265 19.99 -12.73 -2.87
C SER A 265 21.52 -12.82 -2.96
N PRO A 266 22.21 -11.70 -3.23
CA PRO A 266 21.65 -10.42 -3.65
C PRO A 266 20.95 -10.53 -5.02
N PRO A 267 19.90 -9.71 -5.27
CA PRO A 267 19.21 -9.71 -6.55
C PRO A 267 20.16 -9.28 -7.69
N ARG A 268 20.35 -10.16 -8.67
CA ARG A 268 21.14 -9.89 -9.89
C ARG A 268 20.34 -10.27 -11.11
N LEU A 269 20.25 -9.37 -12.09
CA LEU A 269 19.53 -9.60 -13.35
C LEU A 269 20.44 -9.28 -14.55
N LEU A 270 20.34 -10.07 -15.61
CA LEU A 270 20.99 -9.82 -16.88
C LEU A 270 20.03 -9.08 -17.82
N LEU A 271 20.58 -8.13 -18.55
CA LEU A 271 19.96 -7.49 -19.70
C LEU A 271 20.44 -8.23 -20.94
N LEU A 272 19.51 -8.75 -21.73
CA LEU A 272 19.80 -9.49 -22.96
C LEU A 272 19.08 -8.82 -24.13
N ALA A 273 19.72 -8.80 -25.29
CA ALA A 273 19.09 -8.49 -26.56
C ALA A 273 18.09 -9.60 -26.96
N PRO A 274 17.24 -9.39 -27.98
CA PRO A 274 16.24 -10.38 -28.40
C PRO A 274 16.85 -11.72 -28.88
N ASP A 275 18.06 -11.67 -29.41
CA ASP A 275 18.89 -12.81 -29.83
C ASP A 275 19.64 -13.48 -28.66
N ARG A 276 19.39 -13.03 -27.42
CA ARG A 276 20.03 -13.47 -26.17
C ARG A 276 21.48 -12.99 -25.98
N THR A 277 22.00 -12.11 -26.83
CA THR A 277 23.30 -11.46 -26.62
C THR A 277 23.26 -10.61 -25.35
N PRO A 278 24.25 -10.69 -24.44
CA PRO A 278 24.28 -9.86 -23.24
C PRO A 278 24.43 -8.38 -23.62
N LEU A 279 23.63 -7.53 -22.97
CA LEU A 279 23.71 -6.06 -23.09
C LEU A 279 24.26 -5.41 -21.83
N GLY A 280 24.22 -6.12 -20.70
CA GLY A 280 24.64 -5.62 -19.40
C GLY A 280 23.93 -6.32 -18.25
N GLU A 281 23.95 -5.68 -17.08
CA GLU A 281 23.35 -6.23 -15.87
C GLU A 281 22.73 -5.16 -14.95
N ILE A 282 21.81 -5.63 -14.12
CA ILE A 282 21.21 -4.90 -13.01
C ILE A 282 21.68 -5.61 -11.74
N ALA A 283 22.42 -4.90 -10.91
CA ALA A 283 22.94 -5.40 -9.65
C ALA A 283 22.66 -4.43 -8.50
N THR A 284 22.78 -4.91 -7.27
CA THR A 284 22.66 -4.09 -6.06
C THR A 284 23.70 -2.96 -6.10
N TYR A 285 23.31 -1.74 -5.74
CA TYR A 285 24.21 -0.59 -5.72
C TYR A 285 25.38 -0.84 -4.74
N PRO A 286 26.64 -0.51 -5.09
CA PRO A 286 27.79 -0.79 -4.22
C PRO A 286 27.64 -0.14 -2.84
N GLY A 287 28.03 -0.87 -1.80
CA GLY A 287 27.87 -0.45 -0.42
C GLY A 287 26.46 -0.66 0.16
N SER A 288 25.49 -1.14 -0.63
CA SER A 288 24.12 -1.47 -0.17
C SER A 288 23.86 -2.97 -0.03
N GLU A 289 24.92 -3.77 0.10
CA GLU A 289 24.87 -5.23 0.21
C GLU A 289 24.07 -5.69 1.44
N ASP A 290 24.18 -4.96 2.56
CA ASP A 290 23.45 -5.25 3.81
C ASP A 290 21.95 -4.96 3.74
N GLN A 291 21.50 -4.28 2.68
CA GLN A 291 20.08 -3.91 2.46
C GLN A 291 19.69 -4.13 0.99
N PRO A 292 19.70 -5.39 0.52
CA PRO A 292 19.36 -5.70 -0.86
C PRO A 292 17.93 -5.21 -1.16
N GLY A 293 17.76 -4.51 -2.27
CA GLY A 293 16.44 -3.99 -2.69
C GLY A 293 16.24 -2.48 -2.55
N VAL A 294 17.16 -1.76 -1.90
CA VAL A 294 17.04 -0.29 -1.75
C VAL A 294 17.56 0.46 -2.97
N ALA A 295 18.68 0.02 -3.55
CA ALA A 295 19.29 0.67 -4.68
C ALA A 295 19.93 -0.34 -5.63
N PHE A 296 19.88 -0.02 -6.92
CA PHE A 296 20.44 -0.82 -8.00
C PHE A 296 21.22 0.08 -8.93
N HIS A 297 22.32 -0.43 -9.47
CA HIS A 297 22.97 0.17 -10.62
C HIS A 297 22.69 -0.71 -11.84
N VAL A 298 22.57 -0.07 -12.99
CA VAL A 298 22.42 -0.73 -14.28
C VAL A 298 23.66 -0.40 -15.08
N VAL A 299 24.42 -1.43 -15.45
CA VAL A 299 25.66 -1.30 -16.22
C VAL A 299 25.53 -2.01 -17.56
N THR A 300 26.24 -1.51 -18.56
CA THR A 300 26.42 -2.18 -19.85
C THR A 300 27.37 -3.38 -19.70
N GLU A 301 27.51 -4.16 -20.77
CA GLU A 301 28.55 -5.20 -20.86
C GLU A 301 29.97 -4.65 -20.67
N SER A 302 30.24 -3.41 -21.13
CA SER A 302 31.52 -2.73 -20.92
C SER A 302 31.75 -2.24 -19.48
N GLY A 303 30.77 -2.40 -18.58
CA GLY A 303 30.84 -1.92 -17.20
C GLY A 303 30.48 -0.44 -17.02
N GLU A 304 30.05 0.24 -18.08
CA GLU A 304 29.61 1.63 -17.99
C GLU A 304 28.23 1.73 -17.32
N THR A 305 28.08 2.65 -16.37
CA THR A 305 26.80 2.84 -15.69
C THR A 305 25.83 3.56 -16.60
N VAL A 306 24.70 2.92 -16.89
CA VAL A 306 23.57 3.44 -17.67
C VAL A 306 22.63 4.26 -16.80
N ALA A 307 22.31 3.72 -15.62
CA ALA A 307 21.38 4.34 -14.70
C ALA A 307 21.48 3.77 -13.28
N ASP A 308 21.12 4.58 -12.31
CA ASP A 308 20.91 4.16 -10.93
C ASP A 308 19.42 4.19 -10.58
N VAL A 309 18.94 3.14 -9.92
CA VAL A 309 17.54 2.95 -9.53
C VAL A 309 17.43 2.85 -8.01
N VAL A 310 16.81 3.85 -7.38
CA VAL A 310 16.70 3.94 -5.92
C VAL A 310 15.25 3.84 -5.47
N ALA A 311 14.96 2.86 -4.64
CA ALA A 311 13.68 2.68 -3.97
C ALA A 311 13.46 3.76 -2.89
N ARG A 312 12.34 4.45 -2.99
CA ARG A 312 11.80 5.38 -2.00
C ARG A 312 10.44 4.86 -1.55
N PHE A 313 10.48 3.84 -0.70
CA PHE A 313 9.29 3.16 -0.15
C PHE A 313 8.40 2.55 -1.23
N LEU A 314 7.36 3.25 -1.69
CA LEU A 314 6.45 2.81 -2.75
C LEU A 314 6.72 3.48 -4.10
N ARG A 315 7.82 4.22 -4.24
CA ARG A 315 8.22 4.88 -5.49
C ARG A 315 9.67 4.54 -5.79
N TYR A 316 10.04 4.63 -7.05
CA TYR A 316 11.42 4.51 -7.49
C TYR A 316 11.86 5.83 -8.10
N THR A 317 13.13 6.16 -7.88
CA THR A 317 13.83 7.24 -8.56
C THR A 317 14.84 6.60 -9.48
N VAL A 318 14.81 6.95 -10.76
CA VAL A 318 15.80 6.53 -11.75
C VAL A 318 16.60 7.77 -12.11
N VAL A 319 17.93 7.65 -12.06
CA VAL A 319 18.86 8.67 -12.52
C VAL A 319 19.65 8.07 -13.66
N PHE A 320 19.55 8.65 -14.86
CA PHE A 320 20.29 8.18 -16.02
C PHE A 320 21.66 8.84 -16.10
N THR A 321 22.67 8.09 -16.50
CA THR A 321 23.98 8.64 -16.84
C THR A 321 24.01 8.92 -18.34
N GLY A 322 24.25 10.19 -18.71
CA GLY A 322 24.24 10.60 -20.12
C GLY A 322 22.91 10.37 -20.82
N GLU A 323 22.97 10.00 -22.10
CA GLU A 323 21.81 9.70 -22.94
C GLU A 323 21.87 8.25 -23.41
N PRO A 324 21.41 7.28 -22.59
CA PRO A 324 21.55 5.88 -22.94
C PRO A 324 20.65 5.50 -24.12
N PRO A 325 21.02 4.47 -24.89
CA PRO A 325 20.19 3.93 -25.96
C PRO A 325 18.75 3.67 -25.50
N GLU A 326 17.78 3.96 -26.37
CA GLU A 326 16.36 3.94 -26.03
C GLU A 326 15.91 2.60 -25.43
N HIS A 327 16.41 1.49 -25.95
CA HIS A 327 16.08 0.15 -25.46
C HIS A 327 16.54 -0.08 -24.01
N LEU A 328 17.73 0.41 -23.64
CA LEU A 328 18.22 0.35 -22.26
C LEU A 328 17.43 1.30 -21.35
N ARG A 329 17.12 2.51 -21.82
CA ARG A 329 16.25 3.45 -21.10
C ARG A 329 14.89 2.82 -20.77
N HIS A 330 14.28 2.14 -21.73
CA HIS A 330 13.02 1.41 -21.52
C HIS A 330 13.18 0.22 -20.57
N ALA A 331 14.28 -0.53 -20.66
CA ALA A 331 14.59 -1.63 -19.74
C ALA A 331 14.72 -1.17 -18.28
N VAL A 332 15.46 -0.08 -18.03
CA VAL A 332 15.61 0.51 -16.70
C VAL A 332 14.26 0.93 -16.11
N LEU A 333 13.42 1.62 -16.90
CA LEU A 333 12.10 2.06 -16.46
C LEU A 333 11.13 0.89 -16.25
N ALA A 334 11.23 -0.15 -17.06
CA ALA A 334 10.47 -1.38 -16.90
C ALA A 334 10.87 -2.13 -15.63
N PHE A 335 12.18 -2.26 -15.37
CA PHE A 335 12.70 -2.80 -14.13
C PHE A 335 12.20 -2.00 -12.93
N ALA A 336 12.36 -0.68 -12.92
CA ALA A 336 11.94 0.15 -11.79
C ALA A 336 10.42 0.10 -11.54
N PHE A 337 9.61 -0.08 -12.58
CA PHE A 337 8.17 -0.34 -12.43
C PHE A 337 7.88 -1.68 -11.74
N ASP A 338 8.66 -2.72 -12.04
CA ASP A 338 8.43 -4.11 -11.62
C ASP A 338 9.39 -4.60 -10.52
N ALA A 339 10.27 -3.73 -10.01
CA ALA A 339 11.35 -4.08 -9.08
C ALA A 339 10.83 -4.79 -7.83
N LEU A 340 9.74 -4.32 -7.22
CA LEU A 340 9.11 -4.99 -6.06
C LEU A 340 8.71 -6.46 -6.33
N ARG A 341 8.42 -6.83 -7.58
CA ARG A 341 8.16 -8.22 -7.97
C ARG A 341 9.49 -8.94 -8.25
N LEU A 342 10.42 -8.25 -8.88
CA LEU A 342 11.69 -8.81 -9.33
C LEU A 342 12.74 -8.98 -8.22
N THR A 343 12.54 -8.40 -7.04
CA THR A 343 13.50 -8.46 -5.92
C THR A 343 12.92 -9.13 -4.67
N ARG A 344 11.70 -9.66 -4.77
CA ARG A 344 11.15 -10.64 -3.82
C ARG A 344 11.50 -12.04 -4.29
#